data_AF-E6W7I2-F1
#
_entry.id   AF-E6W7I2-F1
#
_cell.length_a   1.000
_cell.length_b   1.000
_cell.length_c   1.000
_cell.angle_alpha   90.00
_cell.angle_beta   90.00
_cell.angle_gamma   90.00
#
_symmetry.space_group_name_H-M   'P 1'
#
loop_
_entity.id
_entity.type
_entity.pdbx_description
1 polymer ?
#
loop_
_entity_poly.entity_id
_entity_poly.type
_entity_poly.pdbx_seq_one_letter_code
_entity_poly.pdbx_strand_id
1 'polypeptide(L)'
;MNQGPLTEKELNWLEDMLEKYGNEHSVVDVAELDGMLTALLSGPNDIEPSEWLVAMWGGQKYIPKWSNEREMDRFMTLTFQHMNDIAERLSEFPDQFDPLFGTQEMEGQEFTVVEEWCFGYMRGVALDDWSALPEAQQPALDTIALHGREENFAQLEDFTPEQFEASIEAIRPAALQLHDFWQEQRLSQPEPAPQVPYFAAEKIGRNDPCPCGSGKKYKQCCMK
;
A
#
# COMPACT_ATOMS: atom_id res chain seq x y z
N MET A 1 13.36 -3.40 -18.85
CA MET A 1 12.90 -3.70 -17.50
C MET A 1 13.00 -5.20 -17.35
N ASN A 2 13.70 -5.71 -16.33
CA ASN A 2 13.65 -7.13 -16.04
C ASN A 2 12.18 -7.49 -15.78
N GLN A 3 11.72 -8.60 -16.36
CA GLN A 3 10.40 -9.15 -16.09
C GLN A 3 10.60 -10.37 -15.20
N GLY A 4 10.01 -10.35 -14.01
CA GLY A 4 10.12 -11.42 -13.01
C GLY A 4 10.49 -10.93 -11.61
N PRO A 5 10.48 -11.84 -10.62
CA PRO A 5 10.77 -11.54 -9.22
C PRO A 5 12.19 -11.00 -9.04
N LEU A 6 12.38 -10.25 -7.96
CA LEU A 6 13.71 -9.81 -7.55
C LEU A 6 14.61 -11.00 -7.23
N THR A 7 15.87 -10.91 -7.63
CA THR A 7 16.89 -11.86 -7.20
C THR A 7 17.29 -11.61 -5.75
N GLU A 8 17.85 -12.62 -5.06
CA GLU A 8 18.41 -12.47 -3.71
C GLU A 8 19.40 -11.30 -3.58
N LYS A 9 20.21 -11.05 -4.61
CA LYS A 9 21.13 -9.90 -4.65
C LYS A 9 20.43 -8.55 -4.74
N GLU A 10 19.27 -8.51 -5.38
CA GLU A 10 18.46 -7.30 -5.48
C GLU A 10 17.69 -7.04 -4.19
N LEU A 11 17.17 -8.10 -3.55
CA LEU A 11 16.57 -8.03 -2.21
C LEU A 11 17.57 -7.56 -1.16
N ASN A 12 18.76 -8.19 -1.09
CA ASN A 12 19.82 -7.76 -0.16
C ASN A 12 20.27 -6.31 -0.43
N TRP A 13 20.23 -5.86 -1.68
CA TRP A 13 20.55 -4.47 -1.99
C TRP A 13 19.44 -3.51 -1.56
N LEU A 14 18.16 -3.89 -1.65
CA LEU A 14 17.05 -3.11 -1.12
C LEU A 14 17.15 -3.02 0.41
N GLU A 15 17.44 -4.14 1.07
CA GLU A 15 17.70 -4.23 2.52
C GLU A 15 18.78 -3.22 2.94
N ASP A 16 19.95 -3.24 2.29
CA ASP A 16 21.04 -2.29 2.55
C ASP A 16 20.60 -0.82 2.40
N MET A 17 19.70 -0.52 1.45
CA MET A 17 19.21 0.84 1.24
C MET A 17 18.18 1.26 2.29
N LEU A 18 17.30 0.35 2.72
CA LEU A 18 16.35 0.58 3.80
C LEU A 18 17.10 0.81 5.12
N GLU A 19 18.13 0.02 5.43
CA GLU A 19 18.98 0.24 6.61
C GLU A 19 19.73 1.58 6.53
N LYS A 20 20.35 1.87 5.38
CA LYS A 20 21.16 3.09 5.20
C LYS A 20 20.35 4.39 5.34
N TYR A 21 19.11 4.38 4.86
CA TYR A 21 18.25 5.58 4.78
C TYR A 21 17.11 5.60 5.78
N GLY A 22 16.87 4.49 6.46
CA GLY A 22 15.79 4.30 7.39
C GLY A 22 15.90 5.14 8.66
N ASN A 23 14.80 5.19 9.37
CA ASN A 23 14.65 5.85 10.66
C ASN A 23 13.57 5.12 11.47
N GLU A 24 13.35 5.54 12.72
CA GLU A 24 12.35 4.92 13.61
C GLU A 24 10.90 4.95 13.10
N HIS A 25 10.61 5.71 12.05
CA HIS A 25 9.28 5.79 11.44
C HIS A 25 9.20 5.22 10.02
N SER A 26 10.31 4.84 9.40
CA SER A 26 10.28 4.21 8.06
C SER A 26 9.95 2.73 8.18
N VAL A 27 9.73 2.08 7.03
CA VAL A 27 9.88 0.63 6.94
C VAL A 27 11.31 0.25 7.31
N VAL A 28 11.49 -0.88 7.99
CA VAL A 28 12.78 -1.30 8.56
C VAL A 28 13.56 -2.22 7.64
N ASP A 29 12.89 -3.12 6.93
CA ASP A 29 13.50 -4.15 6.09
C ASP A 29 12.63 -4.48 4.86
N VAL A 30 13.10 -5.41 4.03
CA VAL A 30 12.34 -5.86 2.85
C VAL A 30 11.06 -6.62 3.21
N ALA A 31 10.98 -7.24 4.39
CA ALA A 31 9.78 -7.95 4.83
C ALA A 31 8.64 -6.95 5.14
N GLU A 32 8.93 -5.87 5.87
CA GLU A 32 7.98 -4.78 6.12
C GLU A 32 7.59 -4.08 4.81
N LEU A 33 8.54 -3.90 3.88
CA LEU A 33 8.22 -3.37 2.56
C LEU A 33 7.26 -4.29 1.78
N ASP A 34 7.52 -5.59 1.73
CA ASP A 34 6.66 -6.58 1.06
C ASP A 34 5.25 -6.59 1.65
N GLY A 35 5.13 -6.61 2.98
CA GLY A 35 3.84 -6.54 3.66
C GLY A 35 3.08 -5.26 3.36
N MET A 36 3.77 -4.11 3.38
CA MET A 36 3.17 -2.82 3.03
C MET A 36 2.67 -2.81 1.59
N LEU A 37 3.48 -3.24 0.63
CA LEU A 37 3.09 -3.31 -0.78
C LEU A 37 1.91 -4.28 -0.99
N THR A 38 1.91 -5.40 -0.27
CA THR A 38 0.82 -6.37 -0.32
C THR A 38 -0.49 -5.76 0.19
N ALA A 39 -0.48 -4.99 1.28
CA ALA A 39 -1.66 -4.28 1.76
C ALA A 39 -2.15 -3.21 0.77
N LEU A 40 -1.25 -2.47 0.12
CA LEU A 40 -1.61 -1.49 -0.91
C LEU A 40 -2.33 -2.14 -2.11
N LEU A 41 -1.87 -3.32 -2.53
CA LEU A 41 -2.47 -4.09 -3.64
C LEU A 41 -3.77 -4.79 -3.23
N SER A 42 -3.89 -5.11 -1.95
CA SER A 42 -5.05 -5.81 -1.37
C SER A 42 -6.14 -4.85 -0.86
N GLY A 43 -5.86 -3.55 -0.77
CA GLY A 43 -6.77 -2.55 -0.19
C GLY A 43 -7.95 -2.18 -1.08
N PRO A 44 -8.90 -1.38 -0.59
CA PRO A 44 -10.09 -1.00 -1.35
C PRO A 44 -9.80 -0.14 -2.59
N ASN A 45 -8.86 0.81 -2.50
CA ASN A 45 -8.57 1.79 -3.53
C ASN A 45 -7.10 1.72 -4.00
N ASP A 46 -6.85 2.23 -5.21
CA ASP A 46 -5.50 2.43 -5.70
C ASP A 46 -4.89 3.68 -5.04
N ILE A 47 -3.79 3.50 -4.31
CA ILE A 47 -3.06 4.61 -3.68
C ILE A 47 -1.96 5.10 -4.62
N GLU A 48 -1.92 6.42 -4.83
CA GLU A 48 -0.92 7.06 -5.69
C GLU A 48 0.51 6.81 -5.16
N PRO A 49 1.49 6.51 -6.04
CA PRO A 49 2.84 6.21 -5.58
C PRO A 49 3.49 7.27 -4.72
N SER A 50 3.24 8.54 -5.01
CA SER A 50 3.80 9.63 -4.21
C SER A 50 3.33 9.63 -2.75
N GLU A 51 2.19 9.02 -2.45
CA GLU A 51 1.64 8.93 -1.10
C GLU A 51 2.29 7.80 -0.31
N TRP A 52 2.24 6.57 -0.84
CA TRP A 52 2.80 5.43 -0.13
C TRP A 52 4.33 5.44 -0.08
N LEU A 53 5.02 6.02 -1.08
CA LEU A 53 6.48 6.22 -1.00
C LEU A 53 6.87 7.17 0.14
N VAL A 54 6.05 8.17 0.42
CA VAL A 54 6.27 9.08 1.55
C VAL A 54 6.02 8.37 2.88
N ALA A 55 4.95 7.58 2.96
CA ALA A 55 4.61 6.80 4.15
C ALA A 55 5.64 5.73 4.48
N MET A 56 6.22 5.08 3.46
CA MET A 56 7.30 4.11 3.58
C MET A 56 8.52 4.70 4.31
N TRP A 57 8.78 6.00 4.17
CA TRP A 57 9.88 6.68 4.87
C TRP A 57 9.48 7.30 6.21
N GLY A 58 8.21 7.18 6.64
CA GLY A 58 7.71 7.80 7.86
C GLY A 58 7.20 9.24 7.69
N GLY A 59 7.00 9.70 6.45
CA GLY A 59 6.42 11.00 6.13
C GLY A 59 7.39 11.97 5.43
N GLN A 60 6.85 13.11 4.98
CA GLN A 60 7.56 14.05 4.09
C GLN A 60 8.89 14.57 4.65
N LYS A 61 9.03 14.62 5.98
CA LYS A 61 10.26 15.10 6.64
C LYS A 61 11.41 14.09 6.60
N TYR A 62 11.08 12.82 6.40
CA TYR A 62 12.00 11.69 6.52
C TYR A 62 12.37 11.10 5.16
N ILE A 63 11.91 11.69 4.05
CA ILE A 63 12.30 11.30 2.71
C ILE A 63 13.85 11.32 2.60
N PRO A 64 14.47 10.23 2.12
CA PRO A 64 15.91 10.11 2.05
C PRO A 64 16.57 11.20 1.23
N LYS A 65 17.71 11.67 1.73
CA LYS A 65 18.66 12.43 0.92
C LYS A 65 19.62 11.44 0.27
N TRP A 66 19.20 10.91 -0.87
CA TRP A 66 19.97 9.95 -1.66
C TRP A 66 21.39 10.44 -1.93
N SER A 67 22.36 9.53 -1.88
CA SER A 67 23.76 9.86 -2.15
C SER A 67 23.95 10.30 -3.60
N ASN A 68 23.16 9.75 -4.52
CA ASN A 68 23.12 10.13 -5.93
C ASN A 68 21.80 9.65 -6.59
N GLU A 69 21.49 10.20 -7.76
CA GLU A 69 20.28 9.90 -8.54
C GLU A 69 20.20 8.43 -8.98
N ARG A 70 21.33 7.80 -9.32
CA ARG A 70 21.33 6.39 -9.76
C ARG A 70 20.90 5.42 -8.66
N GLU A 71 21.27 5.73 -7.43
CA GLU A 71 20.90 4.95 -6.26
C GLU A 71 19.39 5.05 -6.00
N MET A 72 18.84 6.27 -6.05
CA MET A 72 17.40 6.52 -5.99
C MET A 72 16.66 5.78 -7.12
N ASP A 73 17.08 5.95 -8.37
CA ASP A 73 16.43 5.33 -9.52
C ASP A 73 16.43 3.81 -9.43
N ARG A 74 17.54 3.23 -8.94
CA ARG A 74 17.64 1.79 -8.72
C ARG A 74 16.71 1.32 -7.62
N PHE A 75 16.65 2.01 -6.49
CA PHE A 75 15.72 1.71 -5.41
C PHE A 75 14.28 1.72 -5.91
N MET A 76 13.88 2.83 -6.56
CA MET A 76 12.56 2.95 -7.16
C MET A 76 12.24 1.82 -8.15
N THR A 77 13.19 1.50 -9.03
CA THR A 77 13.03 0.42 -10.02
C THR A 77 12.77 -0.93 -9.34
N LEU A 78 13.55 -1.28 -8.32
CA LEU A 78 13.43 -2.56 -7.64
C LEU A 78 12.17 -2.62 -6.78
N THR A 79 11.81 -1.55 -6.07
CA THR A 79 10.55 -1.48 -5.29
C THR A 79 9.33 -1.67 -6.19
N PHE A 80 9.27 -1.01 -7.35
CA PHE A 80 8.16 -1.21 -8.29
C PHE A 80 8.20 -2.58 -8.98
N GLN A 81 9.38 -3.13 -9.27
CA GLN A 81 9.49 -4.48 -9.81
C GLN A 81 8.94 -5.50 -8.79
N HIS A 82 9.25 -5.32 -7.51
CA HIS A 82 8.72 -6.16 -6.44
C HIS A 82 7.20 -6.03 -6.29
N MET A 83 6.69 -4.79 -6.25
CA MET A 83 5.24 -4.54 -6.21
C MET A 83 4.51 -5.19 -7.38
N ASN A 84 5.07 -5.15 -8.59
CA ASN A 84 4.47 -5.78 -9.77
C ASN A 84 4.47 -7.32 -9.68
N ASP A 85 5.54 -7.93 -9.15
CA ASP A 85 5.60 -9.38 -8.92
C ASP A 85 4.55 -9.81 -7.86
N ILE A 86 4.40 -9.04 -6.77
CA ILE A 86 3.33 -9.27 -5.78
C ILE A 86 1.96 -9.17 -6.45
N ALA A 87 1.71 -8.12 -7.25
CA ALA A 87 0.43 -7.92 -7.94
C ALA A 87 0.09 -9.08 -8.89
N GLU A 88 1.07 -9.56 -9.67
CA GLU A 88 0.91 -10.70 -10.57
C GLU A 88 0.60 -11.98 -9.78
N ARG A 89 1.27 -12.23 -8.65
CA ARG A 89 0.99 -13.38 -7.78
C ARG A 89 -0.38 -13.29 -7.14
N LEU A 90 -0.78 -12.14 -6.61
CA LEU A 90 -2.10 -11.98 -5.97
C LEU A 90 -3.24 -12.20 -6.97
N SER A 91 -3.08 -11.75 -8.23
CA SER A 91 -4.17 -11.73 -9.22
C SER A 91 -4.16 -12.90 -10.22
N GLU A 92 -3.01 -13.28 -10.75
CA GLU A 92 -2.89 -14.29 -11.82
C GLU A 92 -2.43 -15.65 -11.30
N PHE A 93 -1.60 -15.68 -10.26
CA PHE A 93 -1.00 -16.90 -9.72
C PHE A 93 -1.08 -16.99 -8.18
N PRO A 94 -2.29 -16.96 -7.57
CA PRO A 94 -2.44 -16.91 -6.10
C PRO A 94 -1.82 -18.11 -5.38
N ASP A 95 -1.78 -19.28 -6.03
CA ASP A 95 -1.08 -20.47 -5.53
C ASP A 95 0.44 -20.27 -5.38
N GLN A 96 1.03 -19.29 -6.07
CA GLN A 96 2.45 -18.90 -6.02
C GLN A 96 2.72 -17.63 -5.21
N PHE A 97 1.68 -16.96 -4.71
CA PHE A 97 1.84 -15.88 -3.75
C PHE A 97 2.36 -16.44 -2.43
N ASP A 98 3.44 -15.89 -1.90
CA ASP A 98 3.98 -16.23 -0.58
C ASP A 98 4.53 -14.95 0.06
N PRO A 99 4.09 -14.58 1.28
CA PRO A 99 4.63 -13.43 2.01
C PRO A 99 6.15 -13.53 2.17
N LEU A 100 6.87 -12.43 1.95
CA LEU A 100 8.31 -12.39 2.23
C LEU A 100 8.54 -12.22 3.74
N PHE A 101 8.55 -13.33 4.47
CA PHE A 101 8.87 -13.35 5.90
C PHE A 101 10.38 -13.30 6.16
N GLY A 102 10.74 -12.70 7.29
CA GLY A 102 12.10 -12.70 7.81
C GLY A 102 12.49 -14.05 8.38
N THR A 103 13.79 -14.23 8.62
CA THR A 103 14.33 -15.39 9.32
C THR A 103 15.29 -14.96 10.43
N GLN A 104 15.25 -15.68 11.55
CA GLN A 104 16.17 -15.50 12.66
C GLN A 104 16.84 -16.84 13.00
N GLU A 105 18.17 -16.83 13.12
CA GLU A 105 18.93 -18.00 13.58
C GLU A 105 19.13 -17.94 15.11
N MET A 106 18.65 -18.96 15.82
CA MET A 106 18.89 -19.15 17.25
C MET A 106 19.42 -20.56 17.51
N GLU A 107 20.58 -20.66 18.16
CA GLU A 107 21.23 -21.94 18.49
C GLU A 107 21.43 -22.89 17.28
N GLY A 108 21.60 -22.34 16.07
CA GLY A 108 21.78 -23.10 14.83
C GLY A 108 20.49 -23.61 14.19
N GLN A 109 19.33 -23.16 14.68
CA GLN A 109 18.02 -23.39 14.08
C GLN A 109 17.47 -22.08 13.52
N GLU A 110 16.93 -22.12 12.30
CA GLU A 110 16.24 -20.99 11.68
C GLU A 110 14.77 -20.98 12.10
N PHE A 111 14.27 -19.80 12.45
CA PHE A 111 12.88 -19.51 12.80
C PHE A 111 12.33 -18.45 11.85
N THR A 112 11.09 -18.63 11.40
CA THR A 112 10.38 -17.63 10.61
C THR A 112 9.93 -16.48 11.51
N VAL A 113 10.18 -15.26 11.06
CA VAL A 113 9.77 -14.02 11.72
C VAL A 113 8.76 -13.33 10.79
N VAL A 114 7.56 -13.06 11.30
CA VAL A 114 6.42 -12.57 10.50
C VAL A 114 6.02 -11.15 10.88
N GLU A 115 6.55 -10.65 11.98
CA GLU A 115 6.20 -9.40 12.62
C GLU A 115 6.43 -8.22 11.69
N GLU A 116 7.60 -8.10 11.09
CA GLU A 116 7.96 -7.01 10.17
C GLU A 116 7.01 -6.98 8.97
N TRP A 117 6.73 -8.13 8.38
CA TRP A 117 5.75 -8.24 7.29
C TRP A 117 4.36 -7.78 7.74
N CYS A 118 3.90 -8.21 8.90
CA CYS A 118 2.58 -7.86 9.42
C CYS A 118 2.50 -6.36 9.81
N PHE A 119 3.57 -5.79 10.38
CA PHE A 119 3.69 -4.35 10.63
C PHE A 119 3.58 -3.56 9.33
N GLY A 120 4.27 -4.04 8.29
CA GLY A 120 4.21 -3.47 6.94
C GLY A 120 2.80 -3.49 6.40
N TYR A 121 2.12 -4.64 6.49
CA TYR A 121 0.73 -4.78 6.06
C TYR A 121 -0.17 -3.78 6.80
N MET A 122 -0.05 -3.67 8.12
CA MET A 122 -0.84 -2.72 8.90
C MET A 122 -0.51 -1.26 8.59
N ARG A 123 0.74 -0.95 8.23
CA ARG A 123 1.14 0.37 7.71
C ARG A 123 0.45 0.67 6.38
N GLY A 124 0.38 -0.30 5.47
CA GLY A 124 -0.35 -0.15 4.21
C GLY A 124 -1.86 0.02 4.42
N VAL A 125 -2.46 -0.76 5.32
CA VAL A 125 -3.88 -0.63 5.73
C VAL A 125 -4.19 0.78 6.23
N ALA A 126 -3.27 1.40 7.00
CA ALA A 126 -3.46 2.74 7.55
C ALA A 126 -3.45 3.87 6.49
N LEU A 127 -3.10 3.58 5.24
CA LEU A 127 -3.09 4.56 4.14
C LEU A 127 -4.40 4.60 3.36
N ASP A 128 -5.32 3.67 3.60
CA ASP A 128 -6.62 3.61 2.93
C ASP A 128 -7.78 3.51 3.93
N ASP A 129 -9.01 3.72 3.45
CA ASP A 129 -10.21 3.58 4.27
C ASP A 129 -10.77 2.15 4.21
N TRP A 130 -10.34 1.33 5.17
CA TRP A 130 -10.82 -0.04 5.35
C TRP A 130 -12.15 -0.14 6.12
N SER A 131 -12.80 0.98 6.45
CA SER A 131 -14.05 0.96 7.26
C SER A 131 -15.22 0.24 6.61
N ALA A 132 -15.17 0.03 5.28
CA ALA A 132 -16.16 -0.73 4.54
C ALA A 132 -15.91 -2.25 4.55
N LEU A 133 -14.87 -2.74 5.23
CA LEU A 133 -14.61 -4.17 5.38
C LEU A 133 -15.76 -4.86 6.16
N PRO A 134 -16.45 -5.86 5.59
CA PRO A 134 -17.55 -6.53 6.29
C PRO A 134 -17.06 -7.36 7.47
N GLU A 135 -17.92 -7.56 8.48
CA GLU A 135 -17.63 -8.40 9.65
C GLU A 135 -17.18 -9.83 9.27
N ALA A 136 -17.65 -10.36 8.13
CA ALA A 136 -17.24 -11.68 7.64
C ALA A 136 -15.77 -11.74 7.18
N GLN A 137 -15.18 -10.62 6.79
CA GLN A 137 -13.79 -10.51 6.34
C GLN A 137 -12.85 -9.99 7.43
N GLN A 138 -13.39 -9.40 8.50
CA GLN A 138 -12.62 -8.88 9.63
C GLN A 138 -11.63 -9.90 10.22
N PRO A 139 -11.97 -11.20 10.39
CA PRO A 139 -11.03 -12.19 10.91
C PRO A 139 -9.75 -12.37 10.08
N ALA A 140 -9.80 -12.11 8.77
CA ALA A 140 -8.61 -12.15 7.92
C ALA A 140 -7.67 -10.98 8.23
N LEU A 141 -8.21 -9.77 8.39
CA LEU A 141 -7.42 -8.61 8.80
C LEU A 141 -6.88 -8.78 10.22
N ASP A 142 -7.69 -9.32 11.14
CA ASP A 142 -7.27 -9.56 12.52
C ASP A 142 -6.15 -10.61 12.62
N THR A 143 -6.15 -11.62 11.73
CA THR A 143 -5.06 -12.61 11.63
C THR A 143 -3.72 -11.94 11.34
N ILE A 144 -3.69 -10.97 10.43
CA ILE A 144 -2.47 -10.23 10.09
C ILE A 144 -2.14 -9.23 11.21
N ALA A 145 -3.14 -8.51 11.72
CA ALA A 145 -2.98 -7.54 12.80
C ALA A 145 -2.47 -8.16 14.10
N LEU A 146 -2.73 -9.46 14.33
CA LEU A 146 -2.24 -10.21 15.49
C LEU A 146 -0.72 -10.10 15.64
N HIS A 147 0.02 -10.18 14.54
CA HIS A 147 1.48 -10.07 14.52
C HIS A 147 1.98 -8.66 14.18
N GLY A 148 1.12 -7.82 13.58
CA GLY A 148 1.46 -6.47 13.11
C GLY A 148 1.14 -5.33 14.09
N ARG A 149 0.83 -5.62 15.35
CA ARG A 149 0.57 -4.59 16.37
C ARG A 149 1.17 -4.97 17.72
N GLU A 150 1.91 -4.02 18.31
CA GLU A 150 2.55 -4.20 19.62
C GLU A 150 1.56 -4.54 20.74
N GLU A 151 0.30 -4.09 20.63
CA GLU A 151 -0.75 -4.37 21.62
C GLU A 151 -1.05 -5.87 21.78
N ASN A 152 -0.70 -6.69 20.77
CA ASN A 152 -0.95 -8.12 20.73
C ASN A 152 0.24 -8.96 21.24
N PHE A 153 1.40 -8.36 21.51
CA PHE A 153 2.60 -9.12 21.90
C PHE A 153 2.40 -9.94 23.17
N ALA A 154 1.71 -9.39 24.17
CA ALA A 154 1.40 -10.11 25.40
C ALA A 154 0.51 -11.35 25.15
N GLN A 155 -0.35 -11.31 24.14
CA GLN A 155 -1.17 -12.47 23.75
C GLN A 155 -0.31 -13.54 23.07
N LEU A 156 0.64 -13.14 22.24
CA LEU A 156 1.55 -14.05 21.54
C LEU A 156 2.50 -14.76 22.51
N GLU A 157 2.95 -14.08 23.57
CA GLU A 157 3.78 -14.69 24.63
C GLU A 157 3.07 -15.85 25.35
N ASP A 158 1.73 -15.85 25.38
CA ASP A 158 0.91 -16.90 26.02
C ASP A 158 0.61 -18.09 25.09
N PHE A 159 0.99 -18.03 23.80
CA PHE A 159 0.70 -19.10 22.84
C PHE A 159 1.56 -20.34 23.09
N THR A 160 0.97 -21.52 22.88
CA THR A 160 1.76 -22.74 22.69
C THR A 160 2.47 -22.69 21.34
N PRO A 161 3.56 -23.44 21.14
CA PRO A 161 4.24 -23.51 19.85
C PRO A 161 3.29 -23.84 18.68
N GLU A 162 2.34 -24.76 18.89
CA GLU A 162 1.36 -25.15 17.87
C GLU A 162 0.37 -24.03 17.56
N GLN A 163 -0.01 -23.22 18.55
CA GLN A 163 -0.88 -22.05 18.32
C GLN A 163 -0.14 -20.95 17.56
N PHE A 164 1.14 -20.73 17.89
CA PHE A 164 1.99 -19.78 17.20
C PHE A 164 2.20 -20.18 15.74
N GLU A 165 2.56 -21.43 15.48
CA GLU A 165 2.72 -21.96 14.12
C GLU A 165 1.42 -21.86 13.32
N ALA A 166 0.28 -22.25 13.89
CA ALA A 166 -1.02 -22.12 13.23
C ALA A 166 -1.39 -20.65 12.93
N SER A 167 -0.97 -19.72 13.79
CA SER A 167 -1.20 -18.29 13.56
C SER A 167 -0.36 -17.75 12.39
N ILE A 168 0.85 -18.27 12.18
CA ILE A 168 1.71 -17.94 11.05
C ILE A 168 1.12 -18.51 9.75
N GLU A 169 0.73 -19.78 9.75
CA GLU A 169 0.15 -20.45 8.57
C GLU A 169 -1.14 -19.77 8.09
N ALA A 170 -1.86 -19.08 8.97
CA ALA A 170 -3.09 -18.36 8.65
C ALA A 170 -2.86 -17.02 7.92
N ILE A 171 -1.64 -16.44 7.96
CA ILE A 171 -1.35 -15.12 7.37
C ILE A 171 -1.54 -15.11 5.86
N ARG A 172 -0.92 -16.07 5.16
CA ARG A 172 -0.98 -16.18 3.69
C ARG A 172 -2.42 -16.27 3.17
N PRO A 173 -3.28 -17.21 3.62
CA PRO A 173 -4.67 -17.27 3.14
C PRO A 173 -5.48 -16.04 3.54
N ALA A 174 -5.19 -15.41 4.68
CA ALA A 174 -5.84 -14.16 5.07
C ALA A 174 -5.53 -13.00 4.10
N ALA A 175 -4.27 -12.85 3.68
CA ALA A 175 -3.88 -11.83 2.71
C ALA A 175 -4.58 -12.03 1.35
N LEU A 176 -4.62 -13.27 0.86
CA LEU A 176 -5.34 -13.64 -0.37
C LEU A 176 -6.85 -13.36 -0.26
N GLN A 177 -7.46 -13.74 0.86
CA GLN A 177 -8.89 -13.50 1.11
C GLN A 177 -9.25 -12.01 1.09
N LEU A 178 -8.41 -11.16 1.69
CA LEU A 178 -8.61 -9.71 1.69
C LEU A 178 -8.44 -9.12 0.28
N HIS A 179 -7.39 -9.54 -0.44
CA HIS A 179 -7.17 -9.14 -1.83
C HIS A 179 -8.36 -9.51 -2.71
N ASP A 180 -8.79 -10.77 -2.69
CA ASP A 180 -9.88 -11.27 -3.53
C ASP A 180 -11.18 -10.52 -3.25
N PHE A 181 -11.49 -10.29 -1.97
CA PHE A 181 -12.67 -9.52 -1.58
C PHE A 181 -12.65 -8.12 -2.19
N TRP A 182 -11.58 -7.36 -2.00
CA TRP A 182 -11.51 -5.98 -2.50
C TRP A 182 -11.38 -5.90 -4.02
N GLN A 183 -10.72 -6.86 -4.65
CA GLN A 183 -10.66 -6.99 -6.10
C GLN A 183 -12.07 -7.20 -6.68
N GLU A 184 -12.86 -8.11 -6.12
CA GLU A 184 -14.25 -8.32 -6.51
C GLU A 184 -15.09 -7.04 -6.32
N GLN A 185 -14.90 -6.33 -5.20
CA GLN A 185 -15.59 -5.05 -4.97
C GLN A 185 -15.24 -4.02 -6.05
N ARG A 186 -13.96 -3.84 -6.38
CA ARG A 186 -13.53 -2.91 -7.45
C ARG A 186 -14.12 -3.28 -8.81
N LEU A 187 -14.13 -4.57 -9.16
CA LEU A 187 -14.71 -5.06 -10.42
C LEU A 187 -16.24 -4.92 -10.48
N SER A 188 -16.92 -4.94 -9.33
CA SER A 188 -18.38 -4.82 -9.24
C SER A 188 -18.87 -3.37 -9.17
N GLN A 189 -18.00 -2.42 -8.84
CA GLN A 189 -18.35 -1.00 -8.85
C GLN A 189 -18.45 -0.48 -10.29
N PRO A 190 -19.52 0.26 -10.65
CA PRO A 190 -19.59 0.89 -11.96
C PRO A 190 -18.46 1.90 -12.10
N GLU A 191 -17.73 1.86 -13.23
CA GLU A 191 -16.67 2.84 -13.53
C GLU A 191 -17.19 4.26 -13.21
N PRO A 192 -16.43 5.08 -12.46
CA PRO A 192 -16.81 6.46 -12.25
C PRO A 192 -17.00 7.10 -13.61
N ALA A 193 -18.17 7.69 -13.84
CA ALA A 193 -18.51 8.30 -15.12
C ALA A 193 -17.35 9.21 -15.56
N PRO A 194 -16.89 9.11 -16.83
CA PRO A 194 -15.73 9.86 -17.30
C PRO A 194 -15.91 11.32 -16.90
N GLN A 195 -14.93 11.86 -16.18
CA GLN A 195 -14.95 13.26 -15.78
C GLN A 195 -14.95 14.09 -17.05
N VAL A 196 -16.13 14.58 -17.44
CA VAL A 196 -16.26 15.50 -18.57
C VAL A 196 -15.42 16.72 -18.20
N PRO A 197 -14.40 17.09 -19.00
CA PRO A 197 -13.59 18.25 -18.71
C PRO A 197 -14.52 19.44 -18.51
N TYR A 198 -14.40 20.09 -17.35
CA TYR A 198 -15.18 21.27 -17.03
C TYR A 198 -14.77 22.37 -18.01
N PHE A 199 -15.54 22.52 -19.10
CA PHE A 199 -15.42 23.68 -19.96
C PHE A 199 -15.85 24.89 -19.13
N ALA A 200 -14.88 25.69 -18.69
CA ALA A 200 -15.17 26.98 -18.09
C ALA A 200 -16.09 27.74 -19.05
N ALA A 201 -17.33 28.00 -18.62
CA ALA A 201 -18.28 28.76 -19.40
C ALA A 201 -17.59 30.04 -19.88
N GLU A 202 -17.72 30.32 -21.18
CA GLU A 202 -17.09 31.47 -21.83
C GLU A 202 -17.38 32.72 -20.99
N LYS A 203 -16.32 33.39 -20.51
CA LYS A 203 -16.47 34.54 -19.60
C LYS A 203 -17.28 35.60 -20.32
N ILE A 204 -18.52 35.81 -19.89
CA ILE A 204 -19.40 36.81 -20.49
C ILE A 204 -18.74 38.18 -20.40
N GLY A 205 -18.57 38.84 -21.55
CA GLY A 205 -17.90 40.12 -21.63
C GLY A 205 -18.71 41.18 -20.89
N ARG A 206 -18.01 42.11 -20.22
CA ARG A 206 -18.62 43.22 -19.47
C ARG A 206 -19.68 44.00 -20.29
N ASN A 207 -19.52 44.08 -21.61
CA ASN A 207 -20.43 44.79 -22.50
C ASN A 207 -21.45 43.90 -23.23
N ASP A 208 -21.42 42.58 -23.04
CA ASP A 208 -22.30 41.64 -23.74
C ASP A 208 -23.73 41.69 -23.20
N PRO A 209 -24.72 41.23 -23.97
CA PRO A 209 -26.10 41.12 -23.50
C PRO A 209 -26.19 40.28 -22.22
N CYS A 210 -26.90 40.78 -21.22
CA CYS A 210 -27.00 40.11 -19.93
C CYS A 210 -27.88 38.85 -20.04
N PRO A 211 -27.42 37.69 -19.56
CA PRO A 211 -28.10 36.41 -19.78
C PRO A 211 -29.40 36.26 -18.97
N CYS A 212 -29.67 37.17 -18.02
CA CYS A 212 -30.92 37.20 -17.25
C CYS A 212 -32.16 37.66 -18.05
N GLY A 213 -32.02 37.98 -19.34
CA GLY A 213 -33.14 38.39 -20.20
C GLY A 213 -33.60 39.84 -20.07
N SER A 214 -32.86 40.69 -19.34
CA SER A 214 -33.23 42.10 -19.10
C SER A 214 -33.07 43.02 -20.32
N GLY A 215 -32.44 42.55 -21.40
CA GLY A 215 -32.11 43.36 -22.58
C GLY A 215 -30.98 44.38 -22.38
N LYS A 216 -30.36 44.43 -21.19
CA LYS A 216 -29.26 45.36 -20.85
C LYS A 216 -27.89 44.69 -20.99
N LYS A 217 -26.81 45.48 -21.07
CA LYS A 217 -25.42 44.97 -21.03
C LYS A 217 -25.11 44.39 -19.65
N TYR A 218 -24.30 43.33 -19.57
CA TYR A 218 -23.98 42.60 -18.34
C TYR A 218 -23.51 43.52 -17.20
N LYS A 219 -22.65 44.50 -17.52
CA LYS A 219 -22.15 45.51 -16.56
C LYS A 219 -23.20 46.41 -15.90
N GLN A 220 -24.37 46.52 -16.50
CA GLN A 220 -25.45 47.42 -16.03
C GLN A 220 -26.62 46.65 -15.44
N CYS A 221 -26.48 45.34 -15.25
CA CYS A 221 -27.56 44.48 -14.79
C CYS A 221 -27.09 43.53 -13.69
N CYS A 222 -26.34 42.48 -14.02
CA CYS A 222 -25.97 41.43 -13.07
C CYS A 222 -24.54 41.53 -12.57
N MET A 223 -23.70 42.37 -13.19
CA MET A 223 -22.36 42.68 -12.67
C MET A 223 -22.49 43.76 -11.61
N LYS A 224 -22.25 43.41 -10.34
CA LYS A 224 -22.06 44.40 -9.26
C LYS A 224 -20.69 45.06 -9.37
#